data_AF-A0A090RQD1-F1
#
_entry.id   AF-A0A090RQD1-F1
#
_cell.length_a   1.000
_cell.length_b   1.000
_cell.length_c   1.000
_cell.angle_alpha   90.00
_cell.angle_beta   90.00
_cell.angle_gamma   90.00
#
_symmetry.space_group_name_H-M   'P 1'
#
loop_
_entity.id
_entity.type
_entity.pdbx_description
1 polymer ?
#
loop_
_entity_poly.entity_id
_entity_poly.type
_entity_poly.pdbx_seq_one_letter_code
_entity_poly.pdbx_strand_id
1 'polypeptide(L)'
;MPYQQKVWPDNGAREGRYILLAIALLIAFAFVAIPINQRASTDIVLKSYQVRADQLTTRQQTLVSQLKVSHEEIFDLHLELKDEGTMTVWPSILELKDLYLAPFTEDLNWQNLASISWNGLENGYYSGEMTTPELSLAQVLVNSQNEDSPVIWLHTDAQELPTNINDDLLLKQGWKQVVFVQTHRQAHSH
;
A
#
# COMPACT_ATOMS: atom_id res chain seq x y z
N MET A 1 52.71 -58.64 7.93
CA MET A 1 52.54 -57.83 6.70
C MET A 1 51.48 -56.77 6.97
N PRO A 2 51.76 -55.47 6.86
CA PRO A 2 50.78 -54.43 7.16
C PRO A 2 49.81 -54.25 5.99
N TYR A 3 48.52 -54.15 6.28
CA TYR A 3 47.47 -53.86 5.31
C TYR A 3 47.43 -52.34 5.06
N GLN A 4 47.76 -51.90 3.85
CA GLN A 4 47.60 -50.51 3.45
C GLN A 4 46.17 -50.29 2.94
N GLN A 5 45.36 -49.57 3.72
CA GLN A 5 44.03 -49.13 3.31
C GLN A 5 44.14 -47.77 2.61
N LYS A 6 43.83 -47.75 1.31
CA LYS A 6 43.77 -46.53 0.50
C LYS A 6 42.39 -45.89 0.68
N VAL A 7 42.29 -44.92 1.59
CA VAL A 7 41.11 -44.05 1.72
C VAL A 7 41.13 -42.99 0.62
N TRP A 8 40.05 -42.93 -0.16
CA TRP A 8 39.83 -41.87 -1.14
C TRP A 8 39.24 -40.65 -0.43
N PRO A 9 39.71 -39.42 -0.71
CA PRO A 9 39.07 -38.22 -0.18
C PRO A 9 37.66 -38.13 -0.77
N ASP A 10 36.68 -37.97 0.12
CA ASP A 10 35.28 -37.72 -0.27
C ASP A 10 35.18 -36.31 -0.84
N ASN A 11 35.36 -36.21 -2.16
CA ASN A 11 35.31 -34.94 -2.86
C ASN A 11 33.85 -34.44 -2.89
N GLY A 12 33.53 -33.45 -2.06
CA GLY A 12 32.26 -32.69 -2.05
C GLY A 12 31.90 -32.03 -3.40
N ALA A 13 32.72 -32.22 -4.43
CA ALA A 13 32.44 -31.88 -5.82
C ALA A 13 31.21 -32.62 -6.41
N ARG A 14 30.83 -33.80 -5.88
CA ARG A 14 29.59 -34.48 -6.32
C ARG A 14 28.35 -33.83 -5.71
N GLU A 15 28.41 -33.47 -4.44
CA GLU A 15 27.32 -32.78 -3.72
C GLU A 15 27.07 -31.39 -4.30
N GLY A 16 28.14 -30.63 -4.59
CA GLY A 16 28.04 -29.32 -5.24
C GLY A 16 27.36 -29.35 -6.61
N ARG A 17 27.51 -30.44 -7.38
CA ARG A 17 26.83 -30.60 -8.69
C ARG A 17 25.33 -30.81 -8.54
N TYR A 18 24.90 -31.56 -7.54
CA TYR A 18 23.47 -31.75 -7.28
C TYR A 18 22.81 -30.46 -6.82
N ILE A 19 23.50 -29.66 -5.99
CA ILE A 19 23.03 -28.34 -5.56
C ILE A 19 22.92 -27.40 -6.76
N LEU A 20 23.95 -27.36 -7.62
CA LEU A 20 23.95 -26.52 -8.82
C LEU A 20 22.84 -26.93 -9.79
N LEU A 21 22.60 -28.23 -9.94
CA LEU A 21 21.50 -28.76 -10.74
C LEU A 21 20.13 -28.39 -10.14
N ALA A 22 19.97 -28.44 -8.82
CA ALA A 22 18.73 -28.03 -8.15
C ALA A 22 18.46 -26.53 -8.33
N ILE A 23 19.49 -25.68 -8.18
CA ILE A 23 19.38 -24.23 -8.43
C ILE A 23 19.00 -23.96 -9.89
N ALA A 24 19.64 -24.65 -10.84
CA ALA A 24 19.33 -24.50 -12.27
C ALA A 24 17.87 -24.90 -12.59
N LEU A 25 17.37 -25.97 -11.97
CA LEU A 25 15.97 -26.39 -12.11
C LEU A 25 14.99 -25.33 -11.55
N LEU A 26 15.28 -24.74 -10.39
CA LEU A 26 14.46 -23.68 -9.83
C LEU A 26 14.42 -22.43 -10.72
N ILE A 27 15.58 -22.03 -11.26
CA ILE A 27 15.67 -20.89 -12.19
C ILE A 27 14.90 -21.19 -13.47
N ALA A 28 15.06 -22.37 -14.06
CA ALA A 28 14.34 -22.77 -15.26
C ALA A 28 12.82 -22.80 -15.02
N PHE A 29 12.39 -23.32 -13.87
CA PHE A 29 10.99 -23.33 -13.47
C PHE A 29 10.44 -21.90 -13.33
N ALA A 30 11.16 -21.02 -12.62
CA ALA A 30 10.76 -19.62 -12.48
C ALA A 30 10.69 -18.90 -13.83
N PHE A 31 11.67 -19.13 -14.71
CA PHE A 31 11.71 -18.54 -16.05
C PHE A 31 10.50 -18.91 -16.91
N VAL A 32 10.00 -20.15 -16.77
CA VAL A 32 8.77 -20.60 -17.44
C VAL A 32 7.52 -20.09 -16.73
N ALA A 33 7.50 -20.08 -15.40
CA ALA A 33 6.32 -19.70 -14.61
C ALA A 33 6.01 -18.20 -14.68
N ILE A 34 7.03 -17.33 -14.68
CA ILE A 34 6.87 -15.87 -14.68
C ILE A 34 6.05 -15.36 -15.88
N PRO A 35 6.36 -15.69 -17.16
CA PRO A 35 5.58 -15.20 -18.29
C PRO A 35 4.16 -15.74 -18.33
N ILE A 36 3.92 -16.95 -17.82
CA ILE A 36 2.57 -17.54 -17.75
C ILE A 36 1.65 -16.75 -16.80
N ASN A 37 2.22 -16.12 -15.76
CA ASN A 37 1.47 -15.29 -14.81
C ASN A 37 1.34 -13.81 -15.25
N GLN A 38 1.83 -13.43 -16.44
CA GLN A 38 1.61 -12.09 -16.98
C GLN A 38 0.16 -11.99 -17.48
N ARG A 39 -0.74 -11.60 -16.58
CA ARG A 39 -2.13 -11.33 -16.92
C ARG A 39 -2.21 -10.02 -17.69
N ALA A 40 -2.96 -10.03 -18.80
CA ALA A 40 -3.25 -8.85 -19.58
C ALA A 40 -3.82 -7.76 -18.66
N SER A 41 -3.22 -6.58 -18.69
CA SER A 41 -3.78 -5.39 -18.04
C SER A 41 -5.12 -5.14 -18.72
N THR A 42 -6.22 -5.36 -18.00
CA THR A 42 -7.52 -4.88 -18.47
C THR A 42 -7.40 -3.36 -18.57
N ASP A 43 -7.49 -2.83 -19.79
CA ASP A 43 -7.59 -1.39 -20.02
C ASP A 43 -8.93 -0.92 -19.44
N ILE A 44 -8.91 -0.59 -18.15
CA ILE A 44 -10.02 0.09 -17.50
C ILE A 44 -10.05 1.50 -18.06
N VAL A 45 -11.13 1.86 -18.75
CA VAL A 45 -11.38 3.24 -19.18
C VAL A 45 -11.57 4.08 -17.92
N LEU A 46 -10.53 4.82 -17.55
CA LEU A 46 -10.56 5.75 -16.42
C LEU A 46 -11.39 6.96 -16.77
N LYS A 47 -12.07 7.51 -15.76
CA LYS A 47 -12.69 8.84 -15.87
C LYS A 47 -11.60 9.92 -15.79
N SER A 48 -11.88 11.12 -16.28
CA SER A 48 -10.91 12.23 -16.35
C SER A 48 -10.37 12.72 -14.99
N TYR A 49 -11.10 12.43 -13.91
CA TYR A 49 -10.71 12.73 -12.54
C TYR A 49 -9.96 11.59 -11.86
N GLN A 50 -9.86 10.43 -12.51
CA GLN A 50 -9.21 9.26 -11.95
C GLN A 50 -7.77 9.18 -12.43
N VAL A 51 -6.87 8.91 -11.49
CA VAL A 51 -5.47 8.62 -11.75
C VAL A 51 -5.18 7.20 -11.25
N ARG A 52 -4.50 6.39 -12.07
CA ARG A 52 -4.11 5.06 -11.60
C ARG A 52 -2.96 5.19 -10.61
N ALA A 53 -2.96 4.33 -9.60
CA ALA A 53 -1.86 4.27 -8.64
C ALA A 53 -0.48 4.09 -9.31
N ASP A 54 -0.40 3.32 -10.41
CA ASP A 54 0.86 3.09 -11.14
C ASP A 54 1.35 4.28 -11.97
N GLN A 55 0.50 5.28 -12.21
CA GLN A 55 0.86 6.54 -12.88
C GLN A 55 1.41 7.58 -11.90
N LEU A 56 1.26 7.36 -10.60
CA LEU A 56 1.81 8.23 -9.57
C LEU A 56 3.34 8.09 -9.49
N THR A 57 4.03 9.10 -8.95
CA THR A 57 5.47 9.01 -8.69
C THR A 57 5.74 7.94 -7.63
N THR A 58 6.95 7.38 -7.57
CA THR A 58 7.30 6.34 -6.59
C THR A 58 7.01 6.75 -5.15
N ARG A 59 7.24 8.02 -4.79
CA ARG A 59 6.94 8.50 -3.43
C ARG A 59 5.43 8.61 -3.18
N GLN A 60 4.67 9.10 -4.16
CA GLN A 60 3.21 9.13 -4.09
C GLN A 60 2.62 7.71 -4.00
N GLN A 61 3.18 6.74 -4.73
CA GLN A 61 2.81 5.33 -4.62
C GLN A 61 3.06 4.78 -3.21
N THR A 62 4.22 5.10 -2.62
CA THR A 62 4.52 4.71 -1.24
C THR A 62 3.50 5.30 -0.26
N LEU A 63 3.18 6.59 -0.36
CA LEU A 63 2.16 7.23 0.46
C LEU A 63 0.81 6.52 0.33
N VAL A 64 0.32 6.35 -0.90
CA VAL A 64 -0.95 5.69 -1.20
C VAL A 64 -0.97 4.24 -0.69
N SER A 65 0.15 3.54 -0.77
CA SER A 65 0.28 2.18 -0.24
C SER A 65 0.21 2.15 1.28
N GLN A 66 0.87 3.08 1.97
CA GLN A 66 0.80 3.17 3.43
C GLN A 66 -0.60 3.53 3.90
N LEU A 67 -1.27 4.46 3.22
CA LEU A 67 -2.67 4.80 3.48
C LEU A 67 -3.60 3.60 3.32
N LYS A 68 -3.33 2.73 2.35
CA LYS A 68 -4.09 1.49 2.17
C LYS A 68 -3.89 0.54 3.34
N VAL A 69 -2.65 0.33 3.79
CA VAL A 69 -2.37 -0.53 4.93
C VAL A 69 -3.02 0.02 6.20
N SER A 70 -2.85 1.30 6.48
CA SER A 70 -3.44 1.90 7.68
C SER A 70 -4.96 2.03 7.61
N HIS A 71 -5.56 2.00 6.43
CA HIS A 71 -7.00 1.91 6.32
C HIS A 71 -7.55 0.61 6.91
N GLU A 72 -6.88 -0.53 6.68
CA GLU A 72 -7.28 -1.82 7.24
C GLU A 72 -7.29 -1.72 8.78
N GLU A 73 -6.21 -1.19 9.36
CA GLU A 73 -6.11 -0.96 10.81
C GLU A 73 -7.15 0.05 11.34
N ILE A 74 -7.37 1.17 10.64
CA ILE A 74 -8.38 2.18 11.02
C ILE A 74 -9.79 1.57 11.03
N PHE A 75 -10.10 0.77 10.01
CA PHE A 75 -11.41 0.13 9.88
C PHE A 75 -11.62 -0.92 10.97
N ASP A 76 -10.59 -1.74 11.26
CA ASP A 76 -10.63 -2.73 12.32
C ASP A 76 -10.82 -2.07 13.70
N LEU A 77 -10.06 -1.02 14.00
CA LEU A 77 -10.24 -0.22 15.23
C LEU A 77 -11.66 0.36 15.34
N HIS A 78 -12.23 0.81 14.23
CA HIS A 78 -13.60 1.31 14.20
C HIS A 78 -14.62 0.21 14.55
N LEU A 79 -14.43 -1.01 14.04
CA LEU A 79 -15.28 -2.15 14.36
C LEU A 79 -15.15 -2.56 15.83
N GLU A 80 -13.93 -2.62 16.37
CA GLU A 80 -13.68 -2.94 17.77
C GLU A 80 -14.38 -1.96 18.71
N LEU A 81 -14.22 -0.65 18.47
CA LEU A 81 -14.86 0.40 19.28
C LEU A 81 -16.39 0.30 19.25
N LYS A 82 -16.94 -0.03 18.08
CA LYS A 82 -18.38 -0.21 17.88
C LYS A 82 -18.91 -1.43 18.66
N ASP A 83 -18.16 -2.52 18.67
CA ASP A 83 -18.54 -3.76 19.36
C ASP A 83 -18.41 -3.63 20.89
N GLU A 84 -17.47 -2.83 21.38
CA GLU A 84 -17.32 -2.51 22.81
C GLU A 84 -18.43 -1.60 23.36
N GLY A 85 -19.39 -1.18 22.53
CA GLY A 85 -20.48 -0.29 22.92
C GLY A 85 -20.04 1.16 23.15
N THR A 86 -18.77 1.46 22.86
CA THR A 86 -18.27 2.80 22.70
C THR A 86 -18.85 3.35 21.40
N MET A 87 -19.22 4.62 21.39
CA MET A 87 -19.98 5.23 20.28
C MET A 87 -19.31 4.98 18.91
N THR A 88 -20.08 5.00 17.81
CA THR A 88 -19.61 4.78 16.41
C THR A 88 -18.62 5.87 15.97
N VAL A 89 -17.45 5.86 16.57
CA VAL A 89 -16.41 6.89 16.48
C VAL A 89 -15.27 6.31 15.67
N TRP A 90 -14.70 7.15 14.83
CA TRP A 90 -13.51 6.83 14.05
C TRP A 90 -12.27 7.23 14.85
N PRO A 91 -11.17 6.47 14.78
CA PRO A 91 -9.97 6.77 15.55
C PRO A 91 -9.43 8.15 15.17
N SER A 92 -9.06 8.92 16.18
CA SER A 92 -8.48 10.26 16.04
C SER A 92 -7.03 10.17 15.55
N ILE A 93 -6.51 11.26 14.95
CA ILE A 93 -5.10 11.31 14.54
C ILE A 93 -4.14 11.05 15.70
N LEU A 94 -4.50 11.47 16.91
CA LEU A 94 -3.67 11.23 18.09
C LEU A 94 -3.58 9.72 18.40
N GLU A 95 -4.70 9.01 18.37
CA GLU A 95 -4.71 7.55 18.57
C GLU A 95 -3.95 6.82 17.46
N LEU A 96 -4.12 7.24 16.20
CA LEU A 96 -3.35 6.66 15.09
C LEU A 96 -1.84 6.87 15.25
N LYS A 97 -1.44 8.03 15.76
CA LYS A 97 -0.03 8.32 16.10
C LYS A 97 0.48 7.44 17.23
N ASP A 98 -0.30 7.29 18.29
CA ASP A 98 0.03 6.47 19.47
C ASP A 98 0.15 4.98 19.14
N LEU A 99 -0.61 4.51 18.14
CA LEU A 99 -0.55 3.16 17.59
C LEU A 99 0.57 2.96 16.55
N TYR A 100 1.40 3.98 16.31
CA TYR A 100 2.50 3.92 15.35
C TYR A 100 2.07 3.62 13.91
N LEU A 101 0.87 4.06 13.50
CA LEU A 101 0.34 3.82 12.16
C LEU A 101 0.90 4.82 11.14
N ALA A 102 1.68 4.32 10.17
CA ALA A 102 2.17 5.13 9.06
C ALA A 102 1.05 5.41 8.03
N PRO A 103 0.93 6.60 7.43
CA PRO A 103 1.85 7.73 7.47
C PRO A 103 1.51 8.77 8.57
N PHE A 104 0.69 8.41 9.57
CA PHE A 104 0.23 9.36 10.60
C PHE A 104 1.29 9.65 11.65
N THR A 105 2.09 8.64 12.00
CA THR A 105 3.21 8.77 12.93
C THR A 105 4.43 9.45 12.30
N GLU A 106 5.08 10.32 13.06
CA GLU A 106 6.27 11.09 12.65
C GLU A 106 7.55 10.23 12.69
N ASP A 107 7.57 9.14 11.92
CA ASP A 107 8.70 8.23 11.78
C ASP A 107 9.64 8.61 10.62
N LEU A 108 10.62 7.76 10.32
CA LEU A 108 11.53 7.97 9.18
C LEU A 108 10.78 7.96 7.83
N ASN A 109 9.69 7.20 7.71
CA ASN A 109 8.88 7.18 6.50
C ASN A 109 8.15 8.51 6.29
N TRP A 110 7.60 9.09 7.36
CA TRP A 110 6.96 10.40 7.34
C TRP A 110 7.91 11.50 6.85
N GLN A 111 9.15 11.50 7.32
CA GLN A 111 10.19 12.44 6.85
C GLN A 111 10.48 12.25 5.35
N ASN A 112 10.51 11.01 4.88
CA ASN A 112 10.73 10.70 3.46
C ASN A 112 9.52 11.02 2.57
N LEU A 113 8.32 11.12 3.15
CA LEU A 113 7.05 11.38 2.47
C LEU A 113 6.59 12.83 2.58
N ALA A 114 7.54 13.77 2.57
CA ALA A 114 7.28 15.22 2.54
C ALA A 114 6.63 15.79 3.82
N SER A 115 6.70 15.06 4.94
CA SER A 115 6.25 15.52 6.26
C SER A 115 4.81 16.05 6.23
N ILE A 116 3.85 15.13 6.19
CA ILE A 116 2.43 15.45 6.04
C ILE A 116 1.85 15.83 7.42
N SER A 117 1.17 16.97 7.48
CA SER A 117 0.39 17.37 8.66
C SER A 117 -1.02 16.79 8.55
N TRP A 118 -1.35 15.86 9.44
CA TRP A 118 -2.63 15.14 9.41
C TRP A 118 -3.66 15.79 10.32
N ASN A 119 -4.87 15.90 9.81
CA ASN A 119 -6.06 16.33 10.55
C ASN A 119 -7.20 15.31 10.37
N GLY A 120 -7.81 14.92 11.48
CA GLY A 120 -8.96 14.03 11.51
C GLY A 120 -10.23 14.84 11.26
N LEU A 121 -11.05 14.36 10.34
CA LEU A 121 -12.34 14.94 10.02
C LEU A 121 -13.44 14.01 10.56
N GLU A 122 -14.69 14.47 10.50
CA GLU A 122 -15.81 13.65 10.95
C GLU A 122 -15.99 12.40 10.09
N ASN A 123 -16.58 11.36 10.68
CA ASN A 123 -17.04 10.16 9.98
C ASN A 123 -15.97 9.38 9.20
N GLY A 124 -14.73 9.31 9.67
CA GLY A 124 -13.70 8.46 9.06
C GLY A 124 -13.00 9.07 7.86
N TYR A 125 -13.10 10.39 7.73
CA TYR A 125 -12.31 11.16 6.79
C TYR A 125 -11.04 11.68 7.46
N TYR A 126 -9.94 11.65 6.72
CA TYR A 126 -8.65 12.15 7.18
C TYR A 126 -8.04 13.03 6.08
N SER A 127 -7.56 14.21 6.45
CA SER A 127 -6.90 15.13 5.53
C SER A 127 -5.43 15.29 5.90
N GLY A 128 -4.58 15.34 4.89
CA GLY A 128 -3.15 15.55 5.05
C GLY A 128 -2.70 16.72 4.19
N GLU A 129 -2.00 17.67 4.78
CA GLU A 129 -1.37 18.79 4.07
C GLU A 129 0.13 18.55 3.98
N MET A 130 0.68 18.58 2.77
CA MET A 130 2.12 18.44 2.59
C MET A 130 2.82 19.73 3.01
N THR A 131 3.78 19.62 3.93
CA THR A 131 4.57 20.79 4.36
C THR A 131 5.72 21.11 3.39
N THR A 132 6.06 20.18 2.50
CA THR A 132 7.13 20.36 1.51
C THR A 132 6.64 20.04 0.09
N PRO A 133 7.13 20.77 -0.93
CA PRO A 133 6.66 20.64 -2.31
C PRO A 133 7.18 19.39 -3.04
N GLU A 134 7.91 18.50 -2.36
CA GLU A 134 8.64 17.39 -3.00
C GLU A 134 7.72 16.34 -3.66
N LEU A 135 6.49 16.21 -3.18
CA LEU A 135 5.50 15.28 -3.76
C LEU A 135 4.76 15.87 -4.96
N SER A 136 4.94 17.15 -5.31
CA SER A 136 4.09 17.87 -6.28
C SER A 136 2.59 17.73 -5.96
N LEU A 137 2.29 17.56 -4.67
CA LEU A 137 0.98 17.49 -4.08
C LEU A 137 0.98 18.48 -2.92
N ALA A 138 -0.16 19.13 -2.69
CA ALA A 138 -0.36 19.99 -1.55
C ALA A 138 -1.29 19.35 -0.53
N GLN A 139 -2.25 18.53 -0.98
CA GLN A 139 -3.20 17.88 -0.08
C GLN A 139 -3.56 16.45 -0.49
N VAL A 140 -3.89 15.64 0.51
CA VAL A 140 -4.47 14.30 0.41
C VAL A 140 -5.71 14.23 1.28
N LEU A 141 -6.76 13.58 0.78
CA LEU A 141 -7.97 13.27 1.52
C LEU A 141 -8.22 11.77 1.43
N VAL A 142 -8.48 11.15 2.58
CA VAL A 142 -8.70 9.71 2.72
C VAL A 142 -10.05 9.50 3.35
N ASN A 143 -10.87 8.69 2.71
CA ASN A 143 -12.13 8.18 3.25
C ASN A 143 -11.93 6.70 3.60
N SER A 144 -11.98 6.39 4.89
CA SER A 144 -11.82 5.04 5.43
C SER A 144 -13.15 4.32 5.70
N GLN A 145 -14.29 4.86 5.28
CA GLN A 145 -15.61 4.31 5.56
C GLN A 145 -15.94 3.01 4.82
N ASN A 146 -15.24 2.73 3.74
CA ASN A 146 -15.49 1.58 2.90
C ASN A 146 -14.70 0.35 3.40
N GLU A 147 -15.37 -0.76 3.67
CA GLU A 147 -14.79 -1.99 4.23
C GLU A 147 -13.63 -2.56 3.39
N ASP A 148 -13.74 -2.54 2.07
CA ASP A 148 -12.77 -3.24 1.20
C ASP A 148 -11.50 -2.43 0.92
N SER A 149 -11.59 -1.11 0.90
CA SER A 149 -10.47 -0.23 0.50
C SER A 149 -10.78 1.25 0.72
N PRO A 150 -9.76 2.07 1.02
CA PRO A 150 -9.98 3.49 1.21
C PRO A 150 -10.21 4.19 -0.13
N VAL A 151 -11.02 5.23 -0.11
CA VAL A 151 -11.11 6.18 -1.22
C VAL A 151 -10.12 7.31 -0.98
N ILE A 152 -9.11 7.42 -1.84
CA ILE A 152 -8.03 8.40 -1.72
C ILE A 152 -8.17 9.45 -2.82
N TRP A 153 -8.17 10.73 -2.42
CA TRP A 153 -8.18 11.89 -3.29
C TRP A 153 -6.90 12.70 -3.10
N LEU A 154 -6.35 13.20 -4.20
CA LEU A 154 -5.12 14.00 -4.24
C LEU A 154 -5.40 15.36 -4.88
N HIS A 155 -4.75 16.40 -4.39
CA HIS A 155 -4.78 17.73 -4.99
C HIS A 155 -3.36 18.33 -5.07
N THR A 156 -3.08 19.02 -6.17
CA THR A 156 -1.76 19.64 -6.43
C THR A 156 -1.56 20.94 -5.67
N ASP A 157 -2.64 21.66 -5.40
CA ASP A 157 -2.66 22.94 -4.69
C ASP A 157 -3.41 22.84 -3.35
N ALA A 158 -3.14 23.74 -2.41
CA ALA A 158 -3.92 23.77 -1.18
C ALA A 158 -5.35 24.23 -1.50
N GLN A 159 -6.35 23.45 -1.08
CA GLN A 159 -7.77 23.75 -1.24
C GLN A 159 -8.45 23.75 0.11
N GLU A 160 -9.46 24.61 0.27
CA GLU A 160 -10.36 24.50 1.41
C GLU A 160 -11.28 23.30 1.20
N LEU A 161 -11.24 22.36 2.14
CA LEU A 161 -12.13 21.21 2.12
C LEU A 161 -13.58 21.67 2.36
N PRO A 162 -14.54 21.17 1.57
CA PRO A 162 -15.93 21.52 1.75
C PRO A 162 -16.44 20.98 3.09
N THR A 163 -17.29 21.74 3.79
CA THR A 163 -17.90 21.32 5.06
C THR A 163 -18.66 19.99 4.94
N ASN A 164 -19.26 19.74 3.77
CA ASN A 164 -19.86 18.46 3.44
C ASN A 164 -19.05 17.84 2.30
N ILE A 165 -18.28 16.80 2.63
CA ILE A 165 -17.41 16.11 1.68
C ILE A 165 -18.29 15.23 0.78
N ASN A 166 -18.31 15.57 -0.50
CA ASN A 166 -18.99 14.81 -1.54
C ASN A 166 -18.09 14.80 -2.78
N ASP A 167 -18.00 13.64 -3.43
CA ASP A 167 -17.31 13.42 -4.70
C ASP A 167 -17.60 14.53 -5.71
N ASP A 168 -18.86 14.94 -5.90
CA ASP A 168 -19.21 16.00 -6.88
C ASP A 168 -18.55 17.35 -6.58
N LEU A 169 -18.36 17.69 -5.30
CA LEU A 169 -17.69 18.93 -4.89
C LEU A 169 -16.19 18.82 -5.07
N LEU A 170 -15.61 17.67 -4.69
CA LEU A 170 -14.19 17.38 -4.89
C LEU A 170 -13.83 17.44 -6.39
N LEU A 171 -14.68 16.87 -7.25
CA LEU A 171 -14.52 16.92 -8.70
C LEU A 171 -14.53 18.36 -9.25
N LYS A 172 -15.47 19.19 -8.78
CA LYS A 172 -15.55 20.61 -9.17
C LYS A 172 -14.35 21.42 -8.70
N GLN A 173 -13.79 21.06 -7.55
CA GLN A 173 -12.58 21.67 -7.00
C GLN A 173 -11.29 21.14 -7.64
N GLY A 174 -11.36 20.14 -8.53
CA GLY A 174 -10.20 19.64 -9.28
C GLY A 174 -9.45 18.47 -8.64
N TRP A 175 -10.00 17.89 -7.57
CA TRP A 175 -9.41 16.72 -6.92
C TRP A 175 -9.33 15.52 -7.86
N LYS A 176 -8.27 14.72 -7.70
CA LYS A 176 -8.04 13.50 -8.46
C LYS A 176 -8.19 12.28 -7.56
N GLN A 177 -9.07 11.36 -7.93
CA GLN A 177 -9.26 10.10 -7.22
C GLN A 177 -8.17 9.12 -7.64
N VAL A 178 -7.49 8.51 -6.66
CA VAL A 178 -6.56 7.41 -6.93
C VAL A 178 -7.35 6.12 -7.08
N VAL A 179 -7.12 5.42 -8.18
CA VAL A 179 -7.76 4.14 -8.46
C VAL A 179 -6.70 3.04 -8.49
N PHE A 180 -6.93 2.02 -7.68
CA PHE A 180 -6.17 0.79 -7.76
C PHE A 180 -6.82 -0.07 -8.83
N VAL A 181 -6.09 -0.37 -9.89
CA VAL A 181 -6.53 -1.40 -10.83
C VAL A 181 -6.40 -2.72 -10.06
N GLN A 182 -7.53 -3.29 -9.62
CA GLN A 182 -7.55 -4.65 -9.14
C GLN A 182 -7.20 -5.56 -10.32
N THR A 183 -5.92 -5.90 -10.47
CA THR A 183 -5.56 -7.11 -11.20
C THR A 183 -6.19 -8.24 -10.41
N HIS A 184 -7.25 -8.86 -10.94
CA HIS A 184 -8.04 -9.94 -10.33
C HIS A 184 -7.10 -10.94 -9.62
N ARG A 185 -6.79 -10.67 -8.35
CA ARG A 185 -5.93 -11.47 -7.50
C ARG A 185 -6.92 -12.21 -6.62
N GLN A 186 -7.24 -13.42 -7.07
CA GLN A 186 -7.97 -14.48 -6.38
C GLN A 186 -8.85 -13.99 -5.23
N ALA A 187 -10.13 -13.79 -5.51
CA ALA A 187 -11.16 -14.03 -4.52
C ALA A 187 -10.96 -15.47 -4.03
N HIS A 188 -10.29 -15.64 -2.89
CA HIS A 188 -10.31 -16.89 -2.17
C HIS A 188 -11.69 -16.99 -1.53
N SER A 189 -12.57 -17.70 -2.23
CA SER A 189 -13.79 -18.23 -1.67
C SER A 189 -13.44 -19.35 -0.68
N HIS A 190 -13.99 -19.21 0.53
CA HIS A 190 -14.09 -20.16 1.64
C HIS A 190 -12.97 -20.18 2.68
#